data_AF-A0A346CDH3-F1
#
_entry.id   AF-A0A346CDH3-F1
#
_cell.length_a   1.000
_cell.length_b   1.000
_cell.length_c   1.000
_cell.angle_alpha   90.00
_cell.angle_beta   90.00
_cell.angle_gamma   90.00
#
_symmetry.space_group_name_H-M   'P 1'
#
loop_
_entity.id
_entity.type
_entity.pdbx_description
1 polymer ?
#
loop_
_entity_poly.entity_id
_entity_poly.type
_entity_poly.pdbx_seq_one_letter_code
_entity_poly.pdbx_strand_id
1 'polypeptide(L)'
;MSLPKDMNLVFDWDKPKDKNEAAAMDDAANYLRAIYRGVDKRTTKDAALAAYATGDGIHYAETQINEWIKGGWTGTGTRRHYDATTRSAPNGNSVEVAFCADTGKFYGKEVKTGKVLKSEPSLKDFNYYKIIMTKYPTGDGLWQASKVFVETEAKKCQ
;
A
#
# COMPACT_ATOMS: atom_id res chain seq x y z
N MET A 1 -1.70 -10.73 -8.82
CA MET A 1 -1.18 -10.88 -7.44
C MET A 1 -2.34 -11.19 -6.51
N SER A 2 -2.28 -12.27 -5.72
CA SER A 2 -3.37 -12.70 -4.84
C SER A 2 -3.01 -12.51 -3.37
N LEU A 3 -4.02 -12.17 -2.56
CA LEU A 3 -3.97 -12.15 -1.10
C LEU A 3 -4.89 -13.27 -0.55
N PRO A 4 -4.72 -13.65 0.73
CA PRO A 4 -5.68 -14.51 1.41
C PRO A 4 -7.11 -13.99 1.30
N LYS A 5 -8.10 -14.89 1.27
CA LYS A 5 -9.53 -14.53 1.10
C LYS A 5 -10.06 -13.60 2.18
N ASP A 6 -9.48 -13.65 3.38
CA ASP A 6 -9.86 -12.83 4.51
C ASP A 6 -9.03 -11.54 4.63
N MET A 7 -8.13 -11.24 3.68
CA MET A 7 -7.32 -10.03 3.63
C MET A 7 -7.71 -9.18 2.42
N ASN A 8 -8.54 -8.16 2.64
CA ASN A 8 -9.12 -7.35 1.58
C ASN A 8 -8.48 -5.96 1.54
N LEU A 9 -7.85 -5.63 0.42
CA LEU A 9 -7.41 -4.27 0.10
C LEU A 9 -8.36 -3.72 -0.95
N VAL A 10 -9.17 -2.75 -0.54
CA VAL A 10 -10.17 -2.09 -1.37
C VAL A 10 -9.64 -0.73 -1.80
N PHE A 11 -9.79 -0.42 -3.08
CA PHE A 11 -9.33 0.82 -3.71
C PHE A 11 -10.56 1.52 -4.28
N ASP A 12 -11.21 2.33 -3.44
CA ASP A 12 -12.42 3.09 -3.75
C ASP A 12 -12.05 4.48 -4.26
N TRP A 13 -11.39 4.51 -5.42
CA TRP A 13 -10.99 5.76 -6.06
C TRP A 13 -11.31 5.74 -7.55
N ASP A 14 -11.55 6.91 -8.12
CA ASP A 14 -11.80 7.07 -9.54
C ASP A 14 -10.49 7.08 -10.33
N LYS A 15 -10.48 6.37 -11.45
CA LYS A 15 -9.30 6.31 -12.32
C LYS A 15 -9.14 7.64 -13.06
N PRO A 16 -7.95 8.27 -13.03
CA PRO A 16 -7.70 9.52 -13.76
C PRO A 16 -7.70 9.28 -15.28
N LYS A 17 -7.98 10.35 -16.03
CA LYS A 17 -7.99 10.31 -17.51
C LYS A 17 -6.60 10.22 -18.13
N ASP A 18 -5.60 10.83 -17.47
CA ASP A 18 -4.21 10.75 -17.93
C ASP A 18 -3.69 9.31 -17.80
N LYS A 19 -3.11 8.79 -18.87
CA LYS A 19 -2.69 7.38 -18.95
C LYS A 19 -1.54 7.04 -18.00
N ASN A 20 -0.60 7.97 -17.81
CA ASN A 20 0.54 7.75 -16.92
C ASN A 20 0.07 7.80 -15.47
N GLU A 21 -0.78 8.75 -15.12
CA GLU A 21 -1.36 8.84 -13.79
C GLU A 21 -2.23 7.63 -13.45
N ALA A 22 -3.03 7.15 -14.41
CA ALA A 22 -3.83 5.95 -14.26
C ALA A 22 -2.96 4.70 -14.04
N ALA A 23 -1.90 4.53 -14.83
CA ALA A 23 -0.98 3.41 -14.68
C ALA A 23 -0.22 3.47 -13.35
N ALA A 24 0.25 4.66 -12.95
CA ALA A 24 0.91 4.87 -11.67
C ALA A 24 -0.02 4.58 -10.47
N MET A 25 -1.29 4.98 -10.56
CA MET A 25 -2.30 4.69 -9.54
C MET A 25 -2.58 3.17 -9.42
N ASP A 26 -2.72 2.47 -10.55
CA ASP A 26 -2.90 1.01 -10.56
C ASP A 26 -1.69 0.29 -9.92
N ASP A 27 -0.48 0.75 -10.22
CA ASP A 27 0.75 0.16 -9.69
C ASP A 27 1.04 0.56 -8.24
N ALA A 28 0.58 1.72 -7.78
CA ALA A 28 0.57 2.07 -6.36
C ALA A 28 -0.33 1.10 -5.56
N ALA A 29 -1.48 0.73 -6.12
CA ALA A 29 -2.33 -0.30 -5.51
C ALA A 29 -1.63 -1.67 -5.51
N ASN A 30 -0.90 -2.02 -6.56
CA ASN A 30 -0.11 -3.24 -6.60
C ASN A 30 1.05 -3.22 -5.61
N TYR A 31 1.75 -2.10 -5.43
CA TYR A 31 2.77 -1.95 -4.40
C TYR A 31 2.24 -2.25 -3.00
N LEU A 32 1.07 -1.71 -2.63
CA LEU A 32 0.42 -2.01 -1.36
C LEU A 32 0.04 -3.51 -1.22
N ARG A 33 -0.51 -4.11 -2.29
CA ARG A 33 -0.77 -5.55 -2.32
C ARG A 33 0.52 -6.38 -2.18
N ALA A 34 1.65 -5.92 -2.73
CA ALA A 34 2.93 -6.60 -2.63
C ALA A 34 3.45 -6.61 -1.19
N ILE A 35 3.31 -5.50 -0.46
CA ILE A 35 3.61 -5.42 0.97
C ILE A 35 2.81 -6.47 1.73
N TYR A 36 1.48 -6.48 1.57
CA TYR A 36 0.61 -7.38 2.32
C TYR A 36 0.74 -8.85 1.90
N ARG A 37 1.12 -9.13 0.65
CA ARG A 37 1.55 -10.48 0.24
C ARG A 37 2.85 -10.89 0.93
N GLY A 38 3.79 -9.97 1.11
CA GLY A 38 5.01 -10.19 1.88
C GLY A 38 4.74 -10.46 3.35
N VAL A 39 3.76 -9.76 3.94
CA VAL A 39 3.25 -10.02 5.30
C VAL A 39 2.68 -11.45 5.41
N ASP A 40 1.79 -11.83 4.49
CA ASP A 40 1.17 -13.15 4.47
C ASP A 40 2.21 -14.27 4.30
N LYS A 41 3.11 -14.12 3.33
CA LYS A 41 4.20 -15.07 3.06
C LYS A 41 5.35 -15.00 4.06
N ARG A 42 5.33 -14.02 4.95
CA ARG A 42 6.37 -13.76 5.96
C ARG A 42 7.77 -13.58 5.35
N THR A 43 7.87 -12.81 4.26
CA THR A 43 9.14 -12.56 3.58
C THR A 43 9.15 -11.20 2.89
N THR A 44 10.30 -10.53 2.93
CA THR A 44 10.57 -9.34 2.11
C THR A 44 11.05 -9.70 0.70
N LYS A 45 11.46 -10.94 0.48
CA LYS A 45 12.02 -11.42 -0.80
C LYS A 45 10.93 -11.92 -1.75
N ASP A 46 9.83 -11.18 -1.88
CA ASP A 46 8.76 -11.52 -2.83
C ASP A 46 8.98 -10.81 -4.17
N ALA A 47 8.83 -11.55 -5.27
CA ALA A 47 8.99 -10.99 -6.62
C ALA A 47 8.02 -9.84 -6.91
N ALA A 48 6.84 -9.81 -6.29
CA ALA A 48 5.92 -8.68 -6.44
C ALA A 48 6.47 -7.41 -5.80
N LEU A 49 7.22 -7.52 -4.68
CA LEU A 49 7.83 -6.35 -4.08
C LEU A 49 8.93 -5.79 -4.99
N ALA A 50 9.78 -6.66 -5.54
CA ALA A 50 10.81 -6.26 -6.50
C ALA A 50 10.22 -5.66 -7.79
N ALA A 51 9.01 -6.08 -8.19
CA ALA A 51 8.33 -5.54 -9.36
C ALA A 51 7.82 -4.10 -9.13
N TYR A 52 7.22 -3.82 -7.98
CA TYR A 52 6.48 -2.57 -7.73
C TYR A 52 7.20 -1.57 -6.82
N ALA A 53 8.43 -1.82 -6.40
CA ALA A 53 9.18 -0.94 -5.52
C ALA A 53 10.62 -0.71 -6.00
N THR A 54 11.13 0.48 -5.72
CA THR A 54 12.54 0.84 -5.94
C THR A 54 12.99 1.83 -4.86
N GLY A 55 14.29 2.03 -4.70
CA GLY A 55 14.86 3.01 -3.75
C GLY A 55 14.24 2.93 -2.35
N ASP A 56 13.83 4.08 -1.80
CA ASP A 56 13.24 4.19 -0.45
C ASP A 56 11.88 3.46 -0.35
N GLY A 57 11.20 3.23 -1.46
CA GLY A 57 9.98 2.43 -1.52
C GLY A 57 10.21 0.96 -1.16
N ILE A 58 11.39 0.39 -1.48
CA ILE A 58 11.77 -0.94 -1.00
C ILE A 58 11.93 -0.90 0.52
N HIS A 59 12.69 0.07 1.04
CA HIS A 59 12.94 0.19 2.47
C HIS A 59 11.65 0.35 3.29
N TYR A 60 10.71 1.16 2.82
CA TYR A 60 9.40 1.30 3.46
C TYR A 60 8.66 -0.04 3.52
N ALA A 61 8.58 -0.75 2.39
CA ALA A 61 7.89 -2.03 2.32
C ALA A 61 8.53 -3.10 3.22
N GLU A 62 9.86 -3.20 3.22
CA GLU A 62 10.59 -4.12 4.09
C GLU A 62 10.34 -3.83 5.57
N THR A 63 10.33 -2.55 5.94
CA THR A 63 10.01 -2.11 7.32
C THR A 63 8.61 -2.55 7.71
N GLN A 64 7.61 -2.28 6.86
CA GLN A 64 6.24 -2.70 7.12
C GLN A 64 6.14 -4.23 7.26
N ILE A 65 6.69 -4.99 6.32
CA ILE A 65 6.65 -6.47 6.37
C ILE A 65 7.31 -7.00 7.64
N ASN A 66 8.50 -6.49 7.99
CA ASN A 66 9.26 -6.97 9.14
C ASN A 66 8.58 -6.67 10.48
N GLU A 67 7.93 -5.51 10.64
CA GLU A 67 7.20 -5.21 11.87
C GLU A 67 6.01 -6.16 12.07
N TRP A 68 5.28 -6.53 11.01
CA TRP A 68 4.23 -7.56 11.09
C TRP A 68 4.79 -8.95 11.39
N ILE A 69 5.92 -9.32 10.77
CA ILE A 69 6.61 -10.60 11.03
C ILE A 69 7.04 -10.67 12.50
N LYS A 70 7.68 -9.61 13.01
CA LYS A 70 8.16 -9.48 14.39
C LYS A 70 7.02 -9.53 15.40
N GLY A 71 5.88 -8.89 15.10
CA GLY A 71 4.67 -9.00 15.89
C GLY A 71 4.03 -10.40 15.88
N GLY A 72 4.43 -11.27 14.95
CA GLY A 72 3.83 -12.60 14.80
C GLY A 72 2.43 -12.54 14.19
N TRP A 73 2.15 -11.51 13.39
CA TRP A 73 0.82 -11.22 12.85
C TRP A 73 0.77 -11.39 11.33
N THR A 74 -0.43 -11.65 10.82
CA THR A 74 -0.87 -11.44 9.43
C THR A 74 -2.10 -10.53 9.42
N GLY A 75 -2.46 -9.96 8.28
CA GLY A 75 -3.64 -9.10 8.15
C GLY A 75 -4.94 -9.88 7.94
N THR A 76 -6.06 -9.34 8.41
CA THR A 76 -7.42 -9.82 8.12
C THR A 76 -8.41 -8.66 8.12
N GLY A 77 -9.53 -8.80 7.41
CA GLY A 77 -10.57 -7.78 7.31
C GLY A 77 -10.42 -6.93 6.04
N THR A 78 -10.80 -5.65 6.13
CA THR A 78 -10.82 -4.72 5.00
C THR A 78 -10.02 -3.47 5.32
N ARG A 79 -9.00 -3.20 4.51
CA ARG A 79 -8.28 -1.93 4.44
C ARG A 79 -8.77 -1.16 3.23
N ARG A 80 -9.41 -0.01 3.47
CA ARG A 80 -10.01 0.82 2.43
C ARG A 80 -9.06 1.97 2.07
N HIS A 81 -8.86 2.19 0.78
CA HIS A 81 -8.11 3.33 0.24
C HIS A 81 -9.07 4.17 -0.61
N TYR A 82 -9.12 5.47 -0.40
CA TYR A 82 -10.13 6.34 -0.99
C TYR A 82 -9.65 7.80 -1.08
N ASP A 83 -10.47 8.66 -1.70
CA ASP A 83 -10.15 10.09 -1.91
C ASP A 83 -8.77 10.28 -2.56
N ALA A 84 -8.54 9.56 -3.65
CA ALA A 84 -7.24 9.55 -4.31
C ALA A 84 -7.10 10.73 -5.28
N THR A 85 -5.89 11.27 -5.32
CA THR A 85 -5.47 12.27 -6.30
C THR A 85 -4.15 11.86 -6.92
N THR A 86 -3.94 12.29 -8.16
CA THR A 86 -2.70 12.08 -8.90
C THR A 86 -2.12 13.40 -9.36
N ARG A 87 -0.79 13.46 -9.40
CA ARG A 87 -0.06 14.62 -9.93
C ARG A 87 1.23 14.18 -10.60
N SER A 88 1.27 14.29 -11.92
CA SER A 88 2.49 14.12 -12.71
C SER A 88 3.53 15.20 -12.39
N ALA A 89 4.79 14.80 -12.29
CA ALA A 89 5.90 15.74 -12.29
C ALA A 89 6.08 16.36 -13.69
N PRO A 90 6.59 17.60 -13.79
CA PRO A 90 6.81 18.26 -15.08
C PRO A 90 7.70 17.49 -16.06
N ASN A 91 8.61 16.65 -15.56
CA ASN A 91 9.51 15.84 -16.37
C ASN A 91 8.86 14.53 -16.91
N GLY A 92 7.60 14.25 -16.55
CA GLY A 92 6.85 13.08 -17.01
C GLY A 92 7.34 11.71 -16.49
N ASN A 93 8.36 11.68 -15.62
CA ASN A 93 9.00 10.44 -15.16
C ASN A 93 8.56 10.01 -13.75
N SER A 94 7.76 10.84 -13.09
CA SER A 94 7.19 10.51 -11.78
C SER A 94 5.76 11.01 -11.64
N VAL A 95 4.97 10.29 -10.86
CA VAL A 95 3.60 10.64 -10.49
C VAL A 95 3.48 10.51 -8.97
N GLU A 96 2.98 11.54 -8.32
CA GLU A 96 2.52 11.44 -6.94
C GLU A 96 1.12 10.85 -6.93
N VAL A 97 0.92 9.77 -6.18
CA VAL A 97 -0.40 9.19 -5.89
C VAL A 97 -0.66 9.42 -4.41
N ALA A 98 -1.65 10.26 -4.09
CA ALA A 98 -2.01 10.58 -2.71
C ALA A 98 -3.43 10.11 -2.41
N PHE A 99 -3.68 9.59 -1.21
CA PHE A 99 -4.97 9.03 -0.84
C PHE A 99 -5.12 8.90 0.68
N CYS A 100 -6.37 8.77 1.13
CA CYS A 100 -6.70 8.37 2.49
C CYS A 100 -6.78 6.85 2.62
N ALA A 101 -6.37 6.32 3.76
CA ALA A 101 -6.52 4.92 4.14
C ALA A 101 -7.26 4.80 5.47
N ASP A 102 -8.30 3.95 5.48
CA ASP A 102 -9.06 3.54 6.66
C ASP A 102 -8.73 2.07 6.98
N THR A 103 -8.18 1.85 8.17
CA THR A 103 -7.83 0.54 8.72
C THR A 103 -8.74 0.10 9.88
N GLY A 104 -9.84 0.80 10.17
CA GLY A 104 -10.71 0.50 11.32
C GLY A 104 -11.41 -0.85 11.23
N LYS A 105 -11.42 -1.46 10.04
CA LYS A 105 -11.89 -2.83 9.77
C LYS A 105 -10.77 -3.79 9.32
N PHE A 106 -9.51 -3.39 9.45
CA PHE A 106 -8.35 -4.18 9.09
C PHE A 106 -7.52 -4.51 10.34
N TYR A 107 -7.55 -5.77 10.74
CA TYR A 107 -7.01 -6.21 12.02
C TYR A 107 -5.76 -7.07 11.85
N GLY A 108 -4.93 -7.07 12.89
CA GLY A 108 -3.92 -8.11 13.06
C GLY A 108 -4.57 -9.45 13.41
N LYS A 109 -4.01 -10.53 12.89
CA LYS A 109 -4.36 -11.91 13.25
C LYS A 109 -3.07 -12.63 13.64
N GLU A 110 -3.02 -13.16 14.85
CA GLU A 110 -1.89 -13.95 15.32
C GLU A 110 -1.72 -15.21 14.47
N VAL A 111 -0.53 -15.41 13.91
CA VAL A 111 -0.28 -16.54 13.00
C VAL A 111 -0.35 -17.88 13.72
N LYS A 112 0.12 -17.94 14.98
CA LYS A 112 0.17 -19.19 15.75
C LYS A 112 -1.19 -19.64 16.26
N THR A 113 -2.02 -18.71 16.70
CA THR A 113 -3.27 -19.00 17.42
C THR A 113 -4.51 -18.77 16.55
N GLY A 114 -4.39 -18.01 15.46
CA GLY A 114 -5.52 -17.54 14.65
C GLY A 114 -6.34 -16.44 15.33
N LYS A 115 -5.94 -15.95 16.51
CA LYS A 115 -6.67 -14.92 17.25
C LYS A 115 -6.64 -13.60 16.49
N VAL A 116 -7.82 -13.03 16.23
CA VAL A 116 -7.96 -11.69 15.65
C VAL A 116 -7.85 -10.63 16.74
N LEU A 117 -6.96 -9.67 16.53
CA LEU A 117 -6.67 -8.56 17.42
C LEU A 117 -7.52 -7.36 17.02
N LYS A 118 -8.75 -7.32 17.52
CA LYS A 118 -9.66 -6.20 17.29
C LYS A 118 -9.28 -5.01 18.17
N SER A 119 -9.37 -3.82 17.60
CA SER A 119 -9.25 -2.53 18.28
C SER A 119 -10.57 -1.78 18.22
N GLU A 120 -10.78 -0.88 19.17
CA GLU A 120 -11.88 0.09 19.10
C GLU A 120 -11.57 1.16 18.03
N PRO A 121 -12.56 1.58 17.24
CA PRO A 121 -12.37 2.63 16.23
C PRO A 121 -11.80 3.91 16.83
N SER A 122 -10.79 4.48 16.19
CA SER A 122 -10.17 5.72 16.63
C SER A 122 -9.49 6.47 15.48
N LEU A 123 -8.97 7.66 15.75
CA LEU A 123 -8.23 8.43 14.75
C LEU A 123 -7.00 7.69 14.20
N LYS A 124 -6.45 6.73 14.95
CA LYS A 124 -5.31 5.87 14.53
C LYS A 124 -5.60 5.02 13.31
N ASP A 125 -6.87 4.80 13.01
CA ASP A 125 -7.31 4.03 11.86
C ASP A 125 -7.17 4.81 10.54
N PHE A 126 -6.96 6.14 10.62
CA PHE A 126 -6.95 7.02 9.46
C PHE A 126 -5.55 7.56 9.18
N ASN A 127 -5.09 7.32 7.95
CA ASN A 127 -3.76 7.69 7.50
C ASN A 127 -3.84 8.34 6.12
N TYR A 128 -3.05 9.38 5.89
CA TYR A 128 -2.93 10.00 4.58
C TYR A 128 -1.58 9.64 3.96
N TYR A 129 -1.62 9.06 2.78
CA TYR A 129 -0.45 8.59 2.04
C TYR A 129 -0.11 9.54 0.90
N LYS A 130 1.19 9.64 0.61
CA LYS A 130 1.72 10.09 -0.68
C LYS A 130 2.77 9.10 -1.14
N ILE A 131 2.55 8.48 -2.28
CA ILE A 131 3.50 7.56 -2.90
C ILE A 131 4.04 8.23 -4.16
N ILE A 132 5.37 8.35 -4.25
CA ILE A 132 6.02 8.81 -5.47
C ILE A 132 6.31 7.61 -6.34
N MET A 133 5.55 7.49 -7.42
CA MET A 133 5.71 6.46 -8.44
C MET A 133 6.70 6.95 -9.49
N THR A 134 7.68 6.14 -9.86
CA THR A 134 8.63 6.42 -10.95
C THR A 134 8.49 5.41 -12.06
N LYS A 135 8.58 5.87 -13.31
CA LYS A 135 8.49 5.01 -14.48
C LYS A 135 9.63 4.00 -14.50
N TYR A 136 9.33 2.74 -14.75
CA TYR A 136 10.36 1.73 -14.93
C TYR A 136 11.08 1.95 -16.28
N PRO A 137 12.42 2.01 -16.32
CA PRO A 137 13.14 2.44 -17.54
C PRO A 137 12.98 1.51 -18.75
N THR A 138 12.79 0.21 -18.51
CA THR A 138 12.83 -0.83 -19.55
C THR A 138 11.50 -1.56 -19.75
N GLY A 139 10.40 -1.03 -19.21
CA GLY A 139 9.06 -1.61 -19.35
C GLY A 139 8.02 -0.57 -19.75
N ASP A 140 7.19 -0.92 -20.72
CA ASP A 140 6.06 -0.07 -21.11
C ASP A 140 5.00 -0.11 -20.03
N GLY A 141 4.78 1.05 -19.38
CA GLY A 141 3.67 1.28 -18.48
C GLY A 141 3.81 0.75 -17.05
N LEU A 142 4.94 0.15 -16.67
CA LEU A 142 5.21 -0.24 -15.28
C LEU A 142 5.73 0.95 -14.48
N TRP A 143 5.14 1.16 -13.30
CA TRP A 143 5.56 2.17 -12.33
C TRP A 143 5.96 1.52 -11.01
N GLN A 144 7.00 2.07 -10.38
CA GLN A 144 7.52 1.56 -9.11
C GLN A 144 7.41 2.64 -8.04
N ALA A 145 6.96 2.25 -6.84
CA ALA A 145 7.00 3.11 -5.67
C ALA A 145 8.46 3.38 -5.30
N SER A 146 8.87 4.65 -5.38
CA SER A 146 10.23 5.10 -5.10
C SER A 146 10.37 5.74 -3.72
N LYS A 147 9.30 6.39 -3.23
CA LYS A 147 9.22 7.04 -1.91
C LYS A 147 7.80 6.96 -1.39
N VAL A 148 7.67 6.87 -0.07
CA VAL A 148 6.38 6.81 0.62
C VAL A 148 6.40 7.79 1.78
N PHE A 149 5.41 8.65 1.85
CA PHE A 149 5.17 9.55 2.98
C PHE A 149 3.82 9.21 3.59
N VAL A 150 3.77 9.19 4.92
CA VAL A 150 2.55 8.87 5.67
C VAL A 150 2.35 9.91 6.76
N GLU A 151 1.18 10.54 6.75
CA GLU A 151 0.65 11.30 7.88
C GLU A 151 -0.31 10.39 8.65
N THR A 152 0.09 9.98 9.85
CA THR A 152 -0.71 9.14 10.73
C THR A 152 -1.74 9.97 11.50
N GLU A 153 -2.84 9.36 11.93
CA GLU A 153 -3.90 10.06 12.66
C GLU A 153 -4.46 11.26 11.87
N ALA A 154 -4.57 11.09 10.55
CA ALA A 154 -4.94 12.15 9.62
C ALA A 154 -6.45 12.47 9.71
N LYS A 155 -6.82 13.51 10.48
CA LYS A 155 -8.22 13.93 10.68
C LYS A 155 -9.01 14.20 9.39
N LYS A 156 -8.33 14.64 8.33
CA LYS A 156 -8.94 14.84 7.01
C LYS A 156 -9.41 13.55 6.33
N CYS A 157 -8.93 12.41 6.82
CA CYS A 157 -9.24 11.07 6.34
C CYS A 157 -10.20 10.32 7.28
N GLN A 158 -10.89 11.00 8.21
CA GLN A 158 -11.95 10.42 9.03
C GLN A 158 -13.31 10.68 8.39
#